data_AF-A0A412LG98-F1
#
_entry.id   AF-A0A412LG98-F1
#
_cell.length_a   1.000
_cell.length_b   1.000
_cell.length_c   1.000
_cell.angle_alpha   90.00
_cell.angle_beta   90.00
_cell.angle_gamma   90.00
#
_symmetry.space_group_name_H-M   'P 1'
#
loop_
_entity.id
_entity.type
_entity.pdbx_description
1 polymer ?
#
loop_
_entity_poly.entity_id
_entity_poly.type
_entity_poly.pdbx_seq_one_letter_code
_entity_poly.pdbx_strand_id
1 'polypeptide(L)'
;MKVRIQTLWKVPVFCMVASWISFSITAYLGGFFFGVKTVDADGVTIVSTDPVRSAIFHTVIFLIIVLIGGLWAFRSMTKKEIAVSAGIMSSIYLLIILAQSLFPNFPLELSVTLAYIQNWKGMISQFLMKLTDNIMISEILSSFGPLLFIPFGRKEI
;
A
#
# COMPACT_ATOMS: atom_id res chain seq x y z
N MET A 1 -3.79 31.13 -1.05
CA MET A 1 -4.90 30.40 -1.70
C MET A 1 -5.38 29.32 -0.74
N LYS A 2 -6.70 29.18 -0.51
CA LYS A 2 -7.26 28.29 0.54
C LYS A 2 -7.42 26.87 0.01
N VAL A 3 -6.93 25.87 0.76
CA VAL A 3 -7.21 24.45 0.52
C VAL A 3 -8.69 24.19 0.76
N ARG A 4 -9.37 23.49 -0.15
CA ARG A 4 -10.78 23.13 0.04
C ARG A 4 -10.87 22.03 1.11
N ILE A 5 -11.63 22.29 2.18
CA ILE A 5 -11.76 21.33 3.30
C ILE A 5 -12.29 19.96 2.84
N GLN A 6 -13.16 19.97 1.81
CA GLN A 6 -13.77 18.77 1.23
C GLN A 6 -12.77 17.82 0.54
N THR A 7 -11.58 18.32 0.19
CA THR A 7 -10.56 17.50 -0.49
C THR A 7 -9.59 16.82 0.47
N LEU A 8 -9.61 17.15 1.76
CA LEU A 8 -8.65 16.64 2.76
C LEU A 8 -8.74 15.12 2.94
N TRP A 9 -9.95 14.56 2.88
CA TRP A 9 -10.17 13.12 3.07
C TRP A 9 -10.19 12.31 1.77
N LYS A 10 -10.05 12.96 0.61
CA LYS A 10 -10.10 12.24 -0.68
C LYS A 10 -8.97 11.23 -0.83
N VAL A 11 -7.72 11.62 -0.56
CA VAL A 11 -6.57 10.69 -0.64
C VAL A 11 -6.66 9.60 0.44
N PRO A 12 -6.91 9.92 1.73
CA PRO A 12 -7.08 8.89 2.75
C PRO A 12 -8.14 7.84 2.41
N VAL A 13 -9.34 8.27 2.03
CA VAL A 13 -10.44 7.35 1.69
C VAL A 13 -10.07 6.49 0.48
N PHE A 14 -9.49 7.08 -0.55
CA PHE A 14 -9.03 6.33 -1.71
C PHE A 14 -7.98 5.28 -1.33
N CYS A 15 -6.96 5.63 -0.54
CA CYS A 15 -5.93 4.71 -0.09
C CYS A 15 -6.50 3.55 0.74
N MET A 16 -7.47 3.81 1.62
CA MET A 16 -8.14 2.76 2.40
C MET A 16 -8.94 1.80 1.49
N VAL A 17 -9.73 2.34 0.56
CA VAL A 17 -10.50 1.53 -0.40
C VAL A 17 -9.57 0.73 -1.32
N ALA A 18 -8.50 1.35 -1.83
CA ALA A 18 -7.50 0.69 -2.66
C ALA A 18 -6.78 -0.43 -1.89
N SER A 19 -6.49 -0.23 -0.60
CA SER A 19 -5.92 -1.26 0.27
C SER A 19 -6.86 -2.45 0.43
N TRP A 20 -8.13 -2.19 0.73
CA TRP A 20 -9.14 -3.24 0.89
C TRP A 20 -9.31 -4.07 -0.39
N ILE A 21 -9.45 -3.39 -1.53
CA ILE A 21 -9.61 -4.05 -2.84
C ILE A 21 -8.36 -4.84 -3.20
N SER A 22 -7.17 -4.24 -3.06
CA SER A 22 -5.92 -4.94 -3.38
C SER A 22 -5.64 -6.13 -2.47
N PHE A 23 -6.03 -6.04 -1.19
CA PHE A 23 -5.96 -7.16 -0.27
C PHE A 23 -6.87 -8.29 -0.74
N SER A 24 -8.13 -7.97 -1.06
CA SER A 24 -9.10 -8.94 -1.57
C SER A 24 -8.62 -9.62 -2.85
N ILE A 25 -8.14 -8.84 -3.82
CA ILE A 25 -7.56 -9.35 -5.07
C ILE A 25 -6.38 -10.28 -4.78
N THR A 26 -5.49 -9.90 -3.88
CA THR A 26 -4.32 -10.73 -3.50
C THR A 26 -4.74 -12.01 -2.80
N ALA A 27 -5.72 -11.95 -1.89
CA ALA A 27 -6.20 -13.11 -1.16
C ALA A 27 -6.88 -14.14 -2.09
N TYR A 28 -7.70 -13.70 -3.04
CA TYR A 28 -8.42 -14.61 -3.93
C TYR A 28 -7.60 -15.07 -5.14
N LEU A 29 -6.78 -14.19 -5.73
CA LEU A 29 -6.03 -14.51 -6.95
C LEU A 29 -4.58 -14.91 -6.70
N GLY A 30 -4.00 -14.58 -5.54
CA GLY A 30 -2.58 -14.81 -5.27
C GLY A 30 -2.19 -16.28 -5.28
N GLY A 31 -3.02 -17.13 -4.67
CA GLY A 31 -2.81 -18.59 -4.66
C GLY A 31 -2.81 -19.21 -6.07
N PHE A 32 -3.57 -18.64 -7.00
CA PHE A 32 -3.58 -19.07 -8.41
C PHE A 32 -2.39 -18.50 -9.19
N PHE A 33 -2.05 -17.23 -8.96
CA PHE A 33 -1.05 -16.51 -9.75
C PHE A 33 0.40 -16.77 -9.35
N PHE A 34 0.69 -17.06 -8.09
CA PHE A 34 2.06 -17.28 -7.63
C PHE A 34 2.19 -18.41 -6.62
N GLY A 35 1.09 -19.07 -6.23
CA GLY A 35 1.15 -20.30 -5.46
C GLY A 35 1.70 -21.45 -6.32
N VAL A 36 2.75 -22.09 -5.83
CA VAL A 36 3.35 -23.28 -6.42
C VAL A 36 3.19 -24.41 -5.42
N LYS A 37 2.56 -25.51 -5.86
CA LYS A 37 2.43 -26.72 -5.05
C LYS A 37 3.40 -27.75 -5.60
N THR A 38 4.44 -28.06 -4.85
CA THR A 38 5.37 -29.15 -5.17
C THR A 38 5.14 -30.30 -4.21
N VAL A 39 5.24 -31.53 -4.70
CA VAL A 39 5.20 -32.72 -3.83
C VAL A 39 6.65 -33.12 -3.61
N ASP A 40 7.08 -33.14 -2.36
CA ASP A 40 8.43 -33.56 -1.99
C ASP A 40 8.59 -35.08 -2.15
N ALA A 41 9.82 -35.57 -2.09
CA ALA A 41 10.14 -37.00 -2.20
C ALA A 41 9.38 -37.87 -1.16
N ASP A 42 9.03 -37.27 -0.02
CA ASP A 42 8.28 -37.90 1.08
C ASP A 42 6.74 -37.87 0.87
N GLY A 43 6.26 -37.39 -0.29
CA GLY A 43 4.84 -37.26 -0.59
C GLY A 43 4.14 -36.06 0.06
N VAL A 44 4.89 -35.23 0.80
CA VAL A 44 4.37 -34.03 1.46
C VAL A 44 4.18 -32.91 0.44
N THR A 45 3.00 -32.29 0.42
CA THR A 45 2.74 -31.14 -0.45
C THR A 45 3.31 -29.86 0.16
N ILE A 46 4.35 -29.32 -0.44
CA ILE A 46 4.95 -28.04 -0.08
C ILE A 46 4.23 -26.96 -0.90
N VAL A 47 3.62 -26.01 -0.22
CA VAL A 47 3.06 -24.79 -0.83
C VAL A 47 4.13 -23.71 -0.73
N SER A 48 4.70 -23.33 -1.86
CA SER A 48 5.66 -22.24 -1.98
C SER A 48 5.09 -21.10 -2.82
N THR A 49 5.74 -19.94 -2.74
CA THR A 49 5.39 -18.76 -3.53
C THR A 49 6.51 -18.50 -4.52
N ASP A 50 6.18 -18.42 -5.81
CA ASP A 50 7.14 -18.00 -6.83
C ASP A 50 7.44 -16.49 -6.66
N PRO A 51 8.69 -16.11 -6.34
CA PRO A 51 9.04 -14.73 -6.02
C PRO A 51 8.98 -13.78 -7.22
N VAL A 52 9.16 -14.29 -8.44
CA VAL A 52 9.09 -13.47 -9.67
C VAL A 52 7.63 -13.22 -10.03
N ARG A 53 6.80 -14.27 -10.03
CA ARG A 53 5.36 -14.16 -10.31
C ARG A 53 4.66 -13.29 -9.28
N SER A 54 5.01 -13.42 -8.00
CA SER A 54 4.49 -12.55 -6.93
C SER A 54 4.90 -11.09 -7.14
N ALA A 55 6.17 -10.82 -7.47
CA ALA A 55 6.63 -9.46 -7.74
C ALA A 55 5.91 -8.82 -8.93
N ILE A 56 5.69 -9.55 -10.02
CA ILE A 56 4.94 -9.07 -11.19
C ILE A 56 3.50 -8.73 -10.78
N PHE A 57 2.83 -9.65 -10.06
CA PHE A 57 1.45 -9.45 -9.62
C PHE A 57 1.29 -8.20 -8.75
N HIS A 58 2.14 -8.02 -7.74
CA HIS A 58 2.11 -6.83 -6.88
C HIS A 58 2.48 -5.54 -7.65
N THR A 59 3.42 -5.60 -8.60
CA THR A 59 3.76 -4.46 -9.47
C THR A 59 2.54 -3.99 -10.27
N VAL A 60 1.83 -4.93 -10.90
CA VAL A 60 0.68 -4.61 -11.74
C VAL A 60 -0.44 -3.97 -10.91
N ILE A 61 -0.75 -4.53 -9.74
CA ILE A 61 -1.78 -3.96 -8.85
C ILE A 61 -1.37 -2.56 -8.38
N PHE A 62 -0.11 -2.39 -7.97
CA PHE A 62 0.41 -1.09 -7.56
C PHE A 62 0.26 -0.03 -8.67
N LEU A 63 0.65 -0.36 -9.91
CA LEU A 63 0.52 0.55 -11.05
C LEU A 63 -0.95 0.91 -11.32
N ILE A 64 -1.86 -0.07 -11.26
CA ILE A 64 -3.30 0.16 -11.42
C ILE A 64 -3.81 1.15 -10.36
N ILE A 65 -3.44 0.97 -9.08
CA ILE A 65 -3.86 1.87 -7.99
C ILE A 65 -3.34 3.28 -8.22
N VAL A 66 -2.05 3.43 -8.57
CA VAL A 66 -1.44 4.74 -8.81
C VAL A 66 -2.11 5.45 -10.00
N LEU A 67 -2.37 4.73 -11.08
CA LEU A 67 -3.00 5.28 -12.29
C LEU A 67 -4.46 5.66 -12.05
N ILE A 68 -5.25 4.81 -11.39
CA ILE A 68 -6.66 5.12 -11.08
C ILE A 68 -6.73 6.31 -10.11
N GLY A 69 -5.90 6.31 -9.07
CA GLY A 69 -5.86 7.41 -8.09
C GLY A 69 -5.48 8.73 -8.77
N GLY A 70 -4.37 8.72 -9.50
CA GLY A 70 -3.80 9.89 -10.13
C GLY A 70 -4.63 10.44 -11.29
N LEU A 71 -4.95 9.61 -12.28
CA LEU A 71 -5.58 10.05 -13.54
C LEU A 71 -7.10 10.25 -13.41
N TRP A 72 -7.74 9.58 -12.46
CA TRP A 72 -9.19 9.63 -12.29
C TRP A 72 -9.61 10.26 -10.95
N ALA A 73 -9.25 9.65 -9.81
CA ALA A 73 -9.77 10.07 -8.50
C ALA A 73 -9.35 11.49 -8.09
N PHE A 74 -8.11 11.90 -8.40
CA PHE A 74 -7.56 13.18 -7.97
C PHE A 74 -7.42 14.22 -9.08
N ARG A 75 -7.92 13.95 -10.30
CA ARG A 75 -7.80 14.85 -11.47
C ARG A 75 -8.33 16.27 -11.22
N SER A 76 -9.34 16.40 -10.36
CA SER A 76 -9.96 17.69 -10.00
C SER A 76 -9.17 18.51 -8.96
N MET A 77 -8.17 17.92 -8.31
CA MET A 77 -7.43 18.53 -7.20
C MET A 77 -6.18 19.26 -7.69
N THR A 78 -5.74 20.28 -6.94
CA THR A 78 -4.43 20.91 -7.16
C THR A 78 -3.31 20.09 -6.50
N LYS A 79 -2.06 20.31 -6.90
CA LYS A 79 -0.91 19.66 -6.26
C LYS A 79 -0.85 19.90 -4.75
N LYS A 80 -1.19 21.12 -4.28
CA LYS A 80 -1.24 21.45 -2.85
C LYS A 80 -2.35 20.70 -2.12
N GLU A 81 -3.54 20.60 -2.72
CA GLU A 81 -4.66 19.85 -2.14
C GLU A 81 -4.31 18.37 -1.97
N ILE A 82 -3.67 17.76 -2.99
CA ILE A 82 -3.19 16.38 -2.91
C ILE A 82 -2.09 16.25 -1.85
N ALA A 83 -1.11 17.15 -1.81
CA ALA A 83 -0.02 17.09 -0.83
C ALA A 83 -0.53 17.12 0.62
N VAL A 84 -1.48 18.00 0.93
CA VAL A 84 -2.08 18.07 2.27
C VAL A 84 -2.88 16.80 2.58
N SER A 85 -3.73 16.34 1.65
CA SER A 85 -4.55 15.13 1.83
C SER A 85 -3.69 13.86 1.97
N ALA A 86 -2.66 13.73 1.12
CA ALA A 86 -1.68 12.64 1.17
C ALA A 86 -0.82 12.69 2.44
N GLY A 87 -0.49 13.90 2.92
CA GLY A 87 0.19 14.10 4.20
C GLY A 87 -0.60 13.52 5.37
N ILE A 88 -1.92 13.76 5.43
CA ILE A 88 -2.79 13.15 6.46
C ILE A 88 -2.69 11.63 6.44
N MET A 89 -2.83 11.00 5.27
CA MET A 89 -2.74 9.54 5.18
C MET A 89 -1.34 9.02 5.53
N SER A 90 -0.30 9.73 5.12
CA SER A 90 1.09 9.35 5.41
C SER A 90 1.36 9.41 6.91
N SER A 91 0.84 10.44 7.60
CA SER A 91 0.90 10.54 9.06
C SER A 91 0.16 9.40 9.74
N ILE A 92 -1.04 9.03 9.26
CA ILE A 92 -1.78 7.88 9.79
C ILE A 92 -0.95 6.59 9.64
N TYR A 93 -0.35 6.35 8.49
CA TYR A 93 0.51 5.19 8.27
C TYR A 93 1.73 5.16 9.18
N LEU A 94 2.42 6.29 9.34
CA LEU A 94 3.56 6.39 10.25
C LEU A 94 3.14 6.12 11.70
N LEU A 95 2.03 6.69 12.16
CA LEU A 95 1.54 6.48 13.52
C LEU A 95 1.23 4.99 13.79
N ILE A 96 0.63 4.29 12.81
CA ILE A 96 0.37 2.86 12.93
C ILE A 96 1.68 2.07 13.07
N ILE A 97 2.65 2.31 12.20
CA ILE A 97 3.93 1.60 12.22
C ILE A 97 4.69 1.87 13.52
N LEU A 98 4.71 3.14 13.95
CA LEU A 98 5.32 3.53 15.22
C LEU A 98 4.63 2.83 16.39
N ALA A 99 3.31 2.81 16.45
CA ALA A 99 2.58 2.09 17.49
C ALA A 99 2.90 0.59 17.49
N GLN A 100 2.87 -0.08 16.34
CA GLN A 100 3.21 -1.51 16.24
C GLN A 100 4.66 -1.80 16.66
N SER A 101 5.59 -0.87 16.39
CA SER A 101 7.01 -1.03 16.74
C SER A 101 7.33 -0.70 18.21
N LEU A 102 6.61 0.24 18.82
CA LEU A 102 6.87 0.72 20.18
C LEU A 102 6.18 -0.14 21.25
N PHE A 103 5.14 -0.89 20.90
CA PHE A 103 4.38 -1.74 21.81
C PHE A 103 4.61 -3.23 21.50
N PRO A 104 5.46 -3.95 22.26
CA PRO A 104 5.77 -5.36 22.01
C PRO A 104 4.55 -6.30 22.04
N ASN A 105 3.52 -5.94 22.81
CA ASN A 105 2.28 -6.69 22.96
C ASN A 105 1.14 -6.08 22.14
N PHE A 106 1.44 -5.44 21.00
CA PHE A 106 0.41 -4.87 20.14
C PHE A 106 -0.58 -5.96 19.70
N PRO A 107 -1.91 -5.79 19.88
CA PRO A 107 -2.87 -6.85 19.63
C PRO A 107 -2.82 -7.36 18.20
N LEU A 108 -2.67 -8.69 18.02
CA LEU A 108 -2.56 -9.32 16.71
C LEU A 108 -3.81 -9.05 15.85
N GLU A 109 -5.00 -9.15 16.42
CA GLU A 109 -6.27 -8.89 15.72
C GLU A 109 -6.34 -7.46 15.18
N LEU A 110 -5.82 -6.49 15.94
CA LEU A 110 -5.75 -5.10 15.52
C LEU A 110 -4.73 -4.94 14.39
N SER A 111 -3.57 -5.59 14.46
CA SER A 111 -2.58 -5.59 13.37
C SER A 111 -3.14 -6.17 12.08
N VAL A 112 -3.89 -7.27 12.16
CA VAL A 112 -4.58 -7.86 11.00
C VAL A 112 -5.61 -6.89 10.43
N THR A 113 -6.38 -6.23 11.30
CA THR A 113 -7.37 -5.21 10.89
C THR A 113 -6.69 -4.03 10.19
N LEU A 114 -5.56 -3.55 10.71
CA LEU A 114 -4.80 -2.44 10.14
C LEU A 114 -4.11 -2.82 8.82
N ALA A 115 -3.76 -4.09 8.62
CA ALA A 115 -3.21 -4.56 7.35
C ALA A 115 -4.17 -4.32 6.18
N TYR A 116 -5.50 -4.43 6.39
CA TYR A 116 -6.50 -4.16 5.37
C TYR A 116 -6.49 -2.72 4.83
N ILE A 117 -6.03 -1.75 5.63
CA ILE A 117 -5.95 -0.33 5.23
C ILE A 117 -4.54 0.10 4.80
N GLN A 118 -3.56 -0.80 4.90
CA GLN A 118 -2.14 -0.58 4.57
C GLN A 118 -1.64 -1.46 3.41
N ASN A 119 -2.45 -2.38 2.90
CA ASN A 119 -2.00 -3.41 1.96
C ASN A 119 -1.29 -2.85 0.72
N TRP A 120 -1.82 -1.79 0.09
CA TRP A 120 -1.20 -1.26 -1.13
C TRP A 120 0.19 -0.64 -0.87
N LYS A 121 0.41 0.00 0.29
CA LYS A 121 1.74 0.52 0.66
C LYS A 121 2.72 -0.63 0.95
N GLY A 122 2.21 -1.78 1.39
CA GLY A 122 3.00 -3.00 1.56
C GLY A 122 3.73 -3.41 0.28
N MET A 123 3.14 -3.15 -0.90
CA MET A 123 3.80 -3.39 -2.19
C MET A 123 5.03 -2.50 -2.37
N ILE A 124 4.96 -1.24 -1.95
CA ILE A 124 6.10 -0.31 -1.95
C ILE A 124 7.18 -0.82 -0.97
N SER A 125 6.76 -1.22 0.23
CA SER A 125 7.65 -1.75 1.28
C SER A 125 8.42 -2.98 0.79
N GLN A 126 7.77 -3.91 0.06
CA GLN A 126 8.44 -5.08 -0.53
C GLN A 126 9.55 -4.71 -1.50
N PHE A 127 9.36 -3.70 -2.35
CA PHE A 127 10.43 -3.21 -3.24
C PHE A 127 11.56 -2.53 -2.47
N LEU A 128 11.21 -1.69 -1.50
CA LEU A 128 12.18 -1.01 -0.65
C LEU A 128 12.98 -2.01 0.19
N MET A 129 12.38 -3.10 0.62
CA MET A 129 13.06 -4.12 1.41
C MET A 129 14.16 -4.82 0.60
N LYS A 130 13.96 -5.01 -0.71
CA LYS A 130 15.01 -5.50 -1.61
C LYS A 130 16.16 -4.50 -1.86
N LEU A 131 15.93 -3.22 -1.59
CA LEU A 131 16.93 -2.16 -1.79
C LEU A 131 17.66 -1.77 -0.49
N THR A 132 16.98 -1.92 0.64
CA THR A 132 17.47 -1.45 1.95
C THR A 132 17.89 -2.58 2.87
N ASP A 133 17.46 -3.82 2.60
CA ASP A 133 17.57 -4.99 3.47
C ASP A 133 17.11 -4.72 4.92
N ASN A 134 16.21 -3.74 5.10
CA ASN A 134 15.74 -3.31 6.40
C ASN A 134 14.23 -3.10 6.39
N ILE A 135 13.52 -3.96 7.12
CA ILE A 135 12.06 -3.96 7.19
C ILE A 135 11.51 -2.66 7.78
N MET A 136 12.13 -2.13 8.83
CA MET A 136 11.65 -0.92 9.51
C MET A 136 11.79 0.31 8.60
N ILE A 137 12.95 0.47 7.96
CA ILE A 137 13.20 1.57 7.02
C ILE A 137 12.24 1.48 5.84
N SER A 138 12.02 0.28 5.30
CA SER A 138 11.08 0.04 4.19
C SER A 138 9.64 0.40 4.55
N GLU A 139 9.20 0.00 5.74
CA GLU A 139 7.86 0.31 6.26
C GLU A 139 7.68 1.83 6.47
N ILE A 140 8.66 2.51 7.06
CA ILE A 140 8.65 3.97 7.25
C ILE A 140 8.59 4.69 5.91
N LEU A 141 9.48 4.35 4.98
CA LEU A 141 9.51 4.98 3.65
C LEU A 141 8.23 4.72 2.85
N SER A 142 7.67 3.51 2.94
CA SER A 142 6.40 3.17 2.28
C SER A 142 5.21 3.98 2.80
N SER A 143 5.29 4.51 4.03
CA SER A 143 4.24 5.36 4.60
C SER A 143 4.03 6.65 3.83
N PHE A 144 5.06 7.11 3.11
CA PHE A 144 4.99 8.26 2.22
C PHE A 144 4.45 7.92 0.82
N GLY A 145 4.05 6.66 0.58
CA GLY A 145 3.42 6.21 -0.66
C GLY A 145 2.29 7.12 -1.18
N PRO A 146 1.38 7.64 -0.33
CA PRO A 146 0.34 8.59 -0.78
C PRO A 146 0.90 9.84 -1.48
N LEU A 147 2.13 10.27 -1.19
CA LEU A 147 2.74 11.44 -1.84
C LEU A 147 3.01 11.22 -3.33
N LEU A 148 3.03 9.96 -3.80
CA LEU A 148 3.12 9.62 -5.23
C LEU A 148 1.96 10.18 -6.06
N PHE A 149 0.85 10.57 -5.42
CA PHE A 149 -0.28 11.19 -6.11
C PHE A 149 -0.06 12.68 -6.44
N ILE A 150 0.90 13.36 -5.80
CA ILE A 150 1.12 14.81 -5.97
C ILE A 150 1.35 15.23 -7.43
N PRO A 151 2.16 14.52 -8.25
CA PRO A 151 2.40 14.91 -9.64
C PRO A 151 1.13 14.96 -10.50
N PHE A 152 0.08 14.23 -10.14
CA PHE A 152 -1.19 14.17 -10.86
C PHE A 152 -2.10 15.37 -10.61
N GLY A 153 -1.78 16.20 -9.60
CA GLY A 153 -2.54 17.41 -9.31
C GLY A 153 -2.36 18.48 -10.37
N ARG A 154 -3.41 19.29 -10.58
CA ARG A 154 -3.35 20.46 -11.46
C ARG A 154 -2.29 21.45 -10.96
N LYS A 155 -1.51 21.99 -11.89
CA LYS A 155 -0.61 23.13 -11.60
C LYS A 155 -1.47 24.30 -11.12
N GLU A 156 -0.99 24.98 -10.08
CA GLU A 156 -1.57 26.26 -9.71
C GLU A 156 -1.14 27.27 -10.79
N ILE A 157 -2.12 27.91 -11.41
CA ILE A 157 -1.92 29.05 -12.31
C ILE A 157 -1.92 30.31 -11.44
#